data_AF-A0A537CH37-F1
#
_entry.id   AF-A0A537CH37-F1
#
_cell.length_a   1.000
_cell.length_b   1.000
_cell.length_c   1.000
_cell.angle_alpha   90.00
_cell.angle_beta   90.00
_cell.angle_gamma   90.00
#
_symmetry.space_group_name_H-M   'P 1'
#
loop_
_entity.id
_entity.type
_entity.pdbx_description
1 polymer ?
#
loop_
_entity_poly.entity_id
_entity_poly.type
_entity_poly.pdbx_seq_one_letter_code
_entity_poly.pdbx_strand_id
1 'polypeptide(L)'
;MPVSRTRGTKDSVKFMQVLDRAVYLRLKQLALQRGVTVQELIRVLLIPDWLHSAEERRLKAELERRHRRCTQKRFVRTPLQKPIASMRRN
;
A
#
# COMPACT_ATOMS: atom_id res chain seq x y z
N MET A 1 -7.70 14.78 -26.32
CA MET A 1 -7.82 13.98 -25.07
C MET A 1 -6.84 14.54 -24.05
N PRO A 2 -7.26 15.11 -22.91
CA PRO A 2 -6.31 15.56 -21.90
C PRO A 2 -5.88 14.37 -21.05
N VAL A 3 -4.58 14.04 -21.08
CA VAL A 3 -3.98 13.04 -20.21
C VAL A 3 -3.66 13.73 -18.89
N SER A 4 -4.48 13.50 -17.86
CA SER A 4 -4.17 13.92 -16.50
C SER A 4 -2.94 13.17 -16.01
N ARG A 5 -1.77 13.81 -16.07
CA ARG A 5 -0.57 13.33 -15.38
C ARG A 5 -0.82 13.44 -13.88
N THR A 6 -1.28 12.36 -13.25
CA THR A 6 -1.25 12.24 -11.80
C THR A 6 0.23 12.26 -11.39
N ARG A 7 0.68 13.35 -10.74
CA ARG A 7 1.98 13.36 -10.06
C ARG A 7 1.93 12.22 -9.05
N GLY A 8 2.69 11.15 -9.31
CA GLY A 8 2.93 10.10 -8.33
C GLY A 8 3.61 10.72 -7.11
N THR A 9 2.82 11.06 -6.10
CA THR A 9 3.34 11.37 -4.77
C THR A 9 3.95 10.07 -4.27
N LYS A 10 5.28 9.97 -4.19
CA LYS A 10 5.90 8.90 -3.41
C LYS A 10 5.36 9.07 -1.99
N ASP A 11 4.68 8.06 -1.45
CA ASP A 11 4.16 8.00 -0.08
C ASP A 11 5.30 7.89 0.94
N SER A 12 6.31 8.76 0.83
CA SER A 12 7.47 8.77 1.72
C SER A 12 7.29 9.85 2.79
N VAL A 13 7.35 9.45 4.05
CA VAL A 13 7.33 10.36 5.20
C VAL A 13 8.76 10.64 5.67
N LYS A 14 9.04 11.89 6.05
CA LYS A 14 10.35 12.29 6.58
C LYS A 14 10.49 11.87 8.04
N PHE A 15 11.54 11.13 8.36
CA PHE A 15 11.94 10.78 9.72
C PHE A 15 13.17 11.59 10.13
N MET A 16 13.12 12.24 11.30
CA MET A 16 14.23 13.01 11.87
C MET A 16 14.61 12.42 13.22
N GLN A 17 15.89 12.13 13.41
CA GLN A 17 16.42 11.56 14.64
C GLN A 17 17.65 12.34 15.08
N VAL A 18 17.72 12.63 16.38
CA VAL A 18 18.91 13.21 17.04
C VAL A 18 19.70 12.06 17.65
N LEU A 19 21.02 12.10 17.48
CA LEU A 19 21.97 11.11 18.00
C LEU A 19 23.14 11.82 18.68
N ASP A 20 23.72 11.17 19.68
CA ASP A 20 25.00 11.61 20.23
C ASP A 20 26.08 11.66 19.15
N ARG A 21 26.90 12.72 19.18
CA ARG A 21 27.93 12.97 18.16
C ARG A 21 28.89 11.79 18.01
N ALA A 22 29.34 11.21 19.12
CA ALA A 22 30.26 10.08 19.11
C ALA A 22 29.63 8.83 18.47
N VAL A 23 28.35 8.58 18.76
CA VAL A 23 27.59 7.46 18.20
C VAL A 23 27.39 7.65 16.69
N TYR A 24 26.99 8.85 16.27
CA TYR A 24 26.83 9.16 14.84
C TYR A 24 28.12 8.95 14.05
N LEU A 25 29.28 9.38 14.57
CA LEU A 25 30.55 9.21 13.89
C LEU A 25 30.94 7.74 13.71
N ARG A 26 30.68 6.89 14.72
CA ARG A 26 30.89 5.43 14.61
C ARG A 26 29.97 4.81 13.56
N LEU A 27 28.69 5.18 13.56
CA LEU A 27 27.74 4.73 12.55
C LEU A 27 28.16 5.17 11.14
N LYS A 28 28.66 6.40 11.00
CA LYS A 28 29.17 6.92 9.73
C LYS A 28 30.36 6.10 9.21
N GLN A 29 31.31 5.74 10.06
CA GLN A 29 32.44 4.88 9.68
C GLN A 29 31.96 3.49 9.23
N LEU A 30 31.06 2.87 9.98
CA LEU A 30 30.50 1.55 9.65
C LEU A 30 29.71 1.56 8.34
N ALA A 31 28.97 2.63 8.08
CA ALA A 31 28.19 2.82 6.86
C ALA A 31 29.11 3.01 5.64
N LEU A 32 30.18 3.82 5.78
CA LEU A 32 31.20 4.01 4.75
C LEU A 32 31.88 2.69 4.36
N GLN A 33 32.27 1.87 5.35
CA GLN A 33 32.88 0.55 5.09
C GLN A 33 31.96 -0.39 4.30
N ARG A 34 30.63 -0.20 4.42
CA ARG A 34 29.61 -1.03 3.76
C ARG A 34 29.06 -0.41 2.47
N GLY A 35 29.49 0.80 2.11
CA GLY A 35 28.98 1.52 0.95
C GLY A 35 27.51 1.94 1.05
N VAL A 36 26.98 2.12 2.27
CA VAL A 36 25.58 2.52 2.52
C VAL A 36 25.53 3.85 3.27
N THR A 37 24.36 4.47 3.32
CA THR A 37 24.12 5.65 4.16
C THR A 37 23.88 5.27 5.62
N VAL A 38 24.12 6.20 6.55
CA VAL A 38 23.79 6.02 7.98
C VAL A 38 22.30 5.72 8.16
N GLN A 39 21.44 6.32 7.34
CA GLN A 39 19.99 6.09 7.40
C GLN A 39 19.62 4.67 6.95
N GLU A 40 20.22 4.15 5.89
CA GLU A 40 20.02 2.78 5.44
C GLU A 40 20.53 1.78 6.47
N LEU A 41 21.69 2.05 7.07
CA LEU A 41 22.24 1.21 8.14
C LEU A 41 21.30 1.13 9.35
N ILE A 42 20.78 2.27 9.82
CA ILE A 42 19.81 2.30 10.92
C ILE A 42 18.51 1.59 10.52
N ARG A 43 18.05 1.76 9.28
CA ARG A 43 16.80 1.16 8.79
C ARG A 43 16.83 -0.36 8.83
N VAL A 44 17.95 -0.98 8.45
CA VAL A 44 18.09 -2.45 8.48
C VAL A 44 18.01 -3.00 9.91
N LEU A 45 18.56 -2.29 10.90
CA LEU A 45 18.49 -2.71 12.30
C LEU A 45 17.12 -2.45 12.94
N LEU A 46 16.44 -1.37 12.52
CA LEU A 46 15.22 -0.87 13.15
C LEU A 46 13.92 -1.36 12.48
N ILE A 47 13.97 -1.79 11.23
CA ILE A 47 12.82 -2.37 10.51
C ILE A 47 13.05 -3.88 10.41
N PRO A 48 12.46 -4.68 11.30
CA PRO A 48 12.53 -6.13 11.20
C PRO A 48 11.67 -6.63 10.04
N ASP A 49 12.02 -7.79 9.49
CA ASP A 49 11.26 -8.43 8.40
C ASP A 49 9.80 -8.75 8.77
N TRP A 50 9.51 -8.94 10.06
CA TRP A 50 8.14 -9.14 10.53
C TRP A 50 7.27 -7.89 10.36
N LEU A 51 7.87 -6.69 10.34
CA LEU A 51 7.14 -5.44 10.13
C LEU A 51 6.68 -5.32 8.68
N HIS A 52 7.52 -5.73 7.73
CA HIS A 52 7.13 -5.86 6.32
C HIS A 52 5.97 -6.86 6.16
N SER A 53 6.02 -7.98 6.88
CA SER A 53 4.98 -9.01 6.83
C SER A 53 3.64 -8.54 7.41
N ALA A 54 3.64 -7.64 8.39
CA ALA A 54 2.42 -7.09 8.98
C ALA A 54 1.76 -6.06 8.05
N GLU A 55 2.56 -5.17 7.46
CA GLU A 55 2.09 -4.16 6.51
C GLU A 55 1.50 -4.82 5.25
N GLU A 56 2.20 -5.82 4.69
CA GLU A 56 1.70 -6.57 3.52
C GLU A 56 0.38 -7.28 3.81
N ARG A 57 0.25 -7.93 4.97
CA ARG A 57 -1.00 -8.59 5.38
C ARG A 57 -2.13 -7.59 5.52
N ARG A 58 -1.86 -6.41 6.09
CA ARG A 58 -2.86 -5.33 6.21
C ARG A 58 -3.30 -4.81 4.84
N LEU A 59 -2.36 -4.56 3.93
CA LEU A 59 -2.63 -4.11 2.57
C LEU A 59 -3.42 -5.16 1.77
N LYS A 60 -3.04 -6.44 1.84
CA LYS A 60 -3.77 -7.56 1.23
C LYS A 60 -5.20 -7.64 1.77
N ALA A 61 -5.38 -7.58 3.08
CA ALA A 61 -6.71 -7.60 3.70
C ALA A 61 -7.56 -6.38 3.27
N GLU A 62 -6.96 -5.20 3.15
CA GLU A 62 -7.70 -4.03 2.67
C GLU A 62 -8.08 -4.11 1.19
N LEU A 63 -7.17 -4.61 0.34
CA LEU A 63 -7.45 -4.86 -1.08
C LEU A 63 -8.58 -5.88 -1.26
N GLU A 64 -8.57 -6.97 -0.47
CA GLU A 64 -9.64 -7.96 -0.46
C GLU A 64 -10.97 -7.36 -0.01
N ARG A 65 -10.98 -6.54 1.05
CA ARG A 65 -12.18 -5.82 1.49
C ARG A 65 -12.71 -4.86 0.41
N ARG A 66 -11.82 -4.21 -0.36
CA ARG A 66 -12.23 -3.35 -1.49
C ARG A 66 -12.82 -4.19 -2.63
N HIS A 67 -12.21 -5.33 -2.97
CA HIS A 67 -12.73 -6.25 -3.98
C HIS A 67 -14.10 -6.81 -3.61
N ARG A 68 -14.30 -7.30 -2.38
CA ARG A 68 -15.60 -7.80 -1.89
C ARG A 68 -16.69 -6.74 -1.96
N ARG A 69 -16.38 -5.48 -1.63
CA ARG A 69 -17.32 -4.36 -1.73
C ARG A 69 -17.67 -4.00 -3.17
N CYS A 70 -16.76 -4.18 -4.12
CA CYS A 70 -17.00 -3.93 -5.54
C CYS A 70 -17.89 -5.03 -6.15
N THR A 71 -17.63 -6.29 -5.80
CA THR A 71 -18.40 -7.44 -6.31
C THR A 71 -19.82 -7.49 -5.74
N GLN A 72 -20.01 -7.18 -4.45
CA GLN A 72 -21.36 -7.10 -3.85
C GLN A 72 -22.23 -5.99 -4.45
N LYS A 73 -21.65 -4.84 -4.83
CA LYS A 73 -22.40 -3.74 -5.46
C LYS A 73 -22.90 -4.05 -6.88
N ARG A 74 -22.37 -5.08 -7.55
CA ARG A 74 -22.88 -5.54 -8.85
C ARG A 74 -24.10 -6.45 -8.72
N PHE A 75 -24.18 -7.26 -7.67
CA PHE A 75 -25.32 -8.18 -7.46
C PHE A 75 -26.61 -7.48 -7.02
N VAL A 76 -26.54 -6.27 -6.47
CA VAL A 76 -27.73 -5.52 -6.00
C VAL A 76 -28.35 -4.66 -7.11
N ARG A 77 -27.75 -4.57 -8.31
CA ARG A 77 -28.19 -3.65 -9.38
C ARG A 77 -28.83 -4.31 -10.61
N THR A 78 -29.16 -5.60 -10.58
CA THR A 78 -30.02 -6.19 -11.63
C THR A 78 -31.49 -5.95 -11.28
N PRO A 79 -32.20 -5.02 -11.94
CA PRO A 79 -33.65 -5.06 -11.92
C PRO A 79 -34.06 -6.31 -12.72
N LEU A 80 -34.73 -7.25 -12.05
CA LEU A 80 -35.38 -8.39 -12.68
C LEU A 80 -36.29 -7.86 -13.82
N GLN A 81 -35.91 -8.11 -15.07
CA GLN A 81 -36.87 -7.95 -16.18
C GLN A 81 -37.96 -9.01 -15.96
N LYS A 82 -39.19 -8.55 -15.72
CA LYS A 82 -40.37 -9.42 -15.67
C LYS A 82 -40.60 -9.99 -17.08
N PRO A 83 -40.75 -11.30 -17.26
CA PRO A 83 -41.15 -11.84 -18.55
C PRO A 83 -42.59 -11.41 -18.83
N ILE A 84 -42.78 -10.66 -19.91
CA ILE A 84 -44.10 -10.34 -20.46
C ILE A 84 -44.68 -11.67 -20.96
N ALA A 85 -45.69 -12.17 -20.26
CA ALA A 85 -46.41 -13.36 -20.64
C ALA A 85 -47.09 -13.12 -21.99
N SER A 86 -46.69 -13.88 -23.01
CA SER A 86 -47.37 -13.95 -24.29
C SER A 86 -48.72 -14.64 -24.08
N MET A 87 -49.79 -13.86 -23.98
CA MET A 87 -51.14 -14.39 -23.94
C MET A 87 -51.63 -14.63 -25.37
N ARG A 88 -51.42 -15.85 -25.83
CA ARG A 88 -52.04 -16.44 -27.02
C ARG A 88 -53.53 -16.67 -26.70
N ARG A 89 -54.44 -16.08 -27.46
CA ARG A 89 -55.83 -16.55 -27.56
C ARG A 89 -56.31 -16.37 -29.00
N ASN A 90 -57.06 -17.39 -29.42
CA ASN A 90 -57.51 -17.72 -30.77
C ASN A 90 -58.36 -16.65 -31.44
#